data_AF-A0A849HRR6-F1
#
_entry.id   AF-A0A849HRR6-F1
#
_cell.length_a   1.000
_cell.length_b   1.000
_cell.length_c   1.000
_cell.angle_alpha   90.00
_cell.angle_beta   90.00
_cell.angle_gamma   90.00
#
_symmetry.space_group_name_H-M   'P 1'
#
loop_
_entity.id
_entity.type
_entity.pdbx_description
1 polymer ?
#
loop_
_entity_poly.entity_id
_entity_poly.type
_entity_poly.pdbx_seq_one_letter_code
_entity_poly.pdbx_strand_id
1 'polypeptide(L)' 'MQAFAAAIIAFATAHSLLAYGLAFLLAGAEAFPVIGALVPGTAVIVGLGALVPGGALAMWPLIGATAAGAVTGDGFSYL' A
#
# COMPACT_ATOMS: atom_id res chain seq x y z
N MET A 1 17.41 -14.49 -8.57
CA MET A 1 16.48 -13.63 -7.79
C MET A 1 16.82 -12.13 -7.87
N GLN A 2 18.09 -11.71 -7.89
CA GLN A 2 18.44 -10.28 -7.87
C GLN A 2 17.89 -9.46 -9.05
N ALA A 3 17.95 -9.99 -10.28
CA ALA A 3 17.41 -9.30 -11.47
C ALA A 3 15.89 -9.04 -11.38
N PHE A 4 15.15 -9.97 -10.79
CA PHE A 4 13.70 -9.82 -10.60
C PHE A 4 13.36 -8.75 -9.56
N ALA A 5 14.06 -8.75 -8.42
CA ALA A 5 13.90 -7.70 -7.41
C ALA A 5 14.22 -6.32 -7.99
N ALA A 6 15.30 -6.20 -8.76
CA ALA A 6 15.65 -4.95 -9.45
C ALA A 6 14.57 -4.48 -10.43
N ALA A 7 13.93 -5.41 -11.17
CA ALA A 7 12.83 -5.09 -12.07
C ALA A 7 11.60 -4.57 -11.31
N ILE A 8 11.25 -5.19 -10.17
CA ILE A 8 10.14 -4.73 -9.31
C ILE A 8 10.44 -3.33 -8.77
N ILE A 9 11.64 -3.10 -8.25
CA ILE A 9 12.05 -1.80 -7.70
C ILE A 9 11.97 -0.75 -8.82
N ALA A 10 12.52 -1.01 -10.00
CA ALA A 10 12.47 -0.08 -11.13
C ALA A 10 11.02 0.25 -11.56
N PHE A 11 10.14 -0.75 -11.62
CA PHE A 11 8.73 -0.55 -11.93
C PHE A 11 8.02 0.29 -10.87
N ALA A 12 8.26 -0.01 -9.58
CA ALA A 12 7.68 0.73 -8.46
C ALA A 12 8.20 2.16 -8.39
N THR A 13 9.47 2.42 -8.68
CA THR A 13 10.04 3.77 -8.77
C THR A 13 9.37 4.58 -9.86
N ALA A 14 9.15 3.98 -11.04
CA ALA A 14 8.47 4.64 -12.16
C ALA A 14 6.99 4.95 -11.88
N HIS A 15 6.35 4.20 -10.96
CA HIS A 15 4.94 4.32 -10.63
C HIS A 15 4.67 4.46 -9.13
N SER A 16 5.52 5.20 -8.42
CA SER A 16 5.45 5.31 -6.95
C SER A 16 4.12 5.84 -6.44
N LEU A 17 3.46 6.71 -7.21
CA LEU A 17 2.12 7.21 -6.90
C LEU A 17 1.06 6.11 -6.89
N LEU A 18 1.16 5.12 -7.80
CA LEU A 18 0.26 3.97 -7.83
C LEU A 18 0.48 3.09 -6.61
N ALA A 19 1.74 2.92 -6.16
CA ALA A 19 2.03 2.16 -4.95
C ALA A 19 1.45 2.82 -3.69
N TYR A 20 1.57 4.15 -3.56
CA TYR A 20 0.93 4.87 -2.45
C TYR A 20 -0.60 4.83 -2.53
N GLY A 21 -1.17 4.98 -3.73
CA GLY A 21 -2.60 4.85 -3.96
C GLY A 21 -3.12 3.44 -3.63
N LEU A 22 -2.36 2.40 -3.98
CA LEU A 22 -2.66 1.03 -3.62
C LEU A 22 -2.68 0.86 -2.09
N ALA A 23 -1.67 1.37 -1.38
CA ALA A 23 -1.62 1.30 0.08
C ALA A 23 -2.83 2.01 0.73
N PHE A 24 -3.21 3.18 0.21
CA PHE A 24 -4.41 3.91 0.64
C PHE A 24 -5.69 3.07 0.44
N LEU A 25 -5.89 2.54 -0.76
CA LEU A 25 -7.09 1.78 -1.11
C LEU A 25 -7.20 0.48 -0.31
N LEU A 26 -6.08 -0.23 -0.15
CA LEU A 26 -6.05 -1.48 0.61
C LEU A 26 -6.31 -1.25 2.10
N ALA A 27 -5.71 -0.22 2.69
CA ALA A 27 -5.96 0.13 4.08
C ALA A 27 -7.42 0.55 4.31
N GLY A 28 -7.99 1.33 3.39
CA GLY A 28 -9.41 1.71 3.48
C GLY A 28 -10.36 0.52 3.24
N ALA A 29 -9.98 -0.41 2.37
CA ALA A 29 -10.75 -1.61 2.08
C ALA A 29 -10.86 -2.56 3.29
N GLU A 30 -9.84 -2.60 4.16
CA GLU A 30 -9.89 -3.42 5.38
C GLU A 30 -10.93 -2.94 6.40
N ALA A 31 -11.42 -1.70 6.30
CA ALA A 31 -12.51 -1.20 7.14
C ALA A 31 -13.90 -1.77 6.77
N PHE A 32 -14.03 -2.40 5.60
CA PHE A 32 -15.27 -3.04 5.14
C PHE A 32 -15.19 -4.55 5.38
N PRO A 33 -16.09 -5.17 6.18
CA PRO A 33 -15.98 -6.58 6.58
C PRO A 33 -15.89 -7.56 5.40
N VAL A 34 -16.65 -7.31 4.33
CA VAL A 34 -16.68 -8.19 3.15
C VAL A 34 -15.45 -8.02 2.27
N ILE A 35 -14.98 -6.79 2.07
CA ILE A 35 -13.83 -6.51 1.21
C ILE A 35 -12.53 -6.92 1.90
N GLY A 36 -12.36 -6.55 3.17
CA GLY A 36 -11.20 -6.91 3.97
C GLY A 36 -11.03 -8.42 4.16
N ALA A 37 -12.12 -9.19 4.19
CA ALA A 37 -12.04 -10.65 4.26
C ALA A 37 -11.50 -11.31 2.98
N LEU A 38 -11.66 -10.66 1.82
CA LEU A 38 -11.25 -11.22 0.52
C LEU A 38 -9.85 -10.74 0.10
N VAL A 39 -9.50 -9.51 0.44
CA VAL A 39 -8.26 -8.87 -0.02
C VAL A 39 -7.22 -8.88 1.10
N PRO A 40 -6.04 -9.50 0.91
CA PRO A 40 -4.99 -9.52 1.91
C PRO A 40 -4.23 -8.17 1.96
N GLY A 41 -4.92 -7.10 2.36
CA GLY A 41 -4.45 -5.71 2.32
C GLY A 41 -3.14 -5.51 3.07
N THR A 42 -3.11 -5.91 4.34
CA THR A 42 -1.91 -5.82 5.19
C THR A 42 -0.69 -6.51 4.58
N ALA A 43 -0.83 -7.70 3.98
CA ALA A 43 0.30 -8.43 3.38
C ALA A 43 0.92 -7.65 2.20
N VAL A 44 0.08 -7.02 1.38
CA VAL A 44 0.54 -6.20 0.25
C VAL A 44 1.19 -4.91 0.74
N ILE A 45 0.63 -4.24 1.76
CA ILE A 45 1.22 -3.03 2.36
C ILE A 45 2.60 -3.33 2.95
N VAL A 46 2.78 -4.46 3.62
CA VAL A 46 4.09 -4.92 4.10
C VAL A 46 5.06 -5.16 2.93
N GLY A 47 4.58 -5.78 1.84
CA GLY A 47 5.36 -5.95 0.61
C GLY A 47 5.81 -4.62 -0.02
N LEU A 48 4.95 -3.60 -0.01
CA LEU A 48 5.31 -2.23 -0.43
C LEU A 48 6.37 -1.63 0.51
N GLY A 49 6.25 -1.88 1.81
CA GLY A 49 7.26 -1.47 2.80
C GLY A 49 8.65 -2.03 2.51
N ALA A 50 8.74 -3.24 1.94
CA ALA A 50 10.01 -3.85 1.54
C ALA A 50 10.70 -3.10 0.37
N LEU A 51 9.99 -2.23 -0.35
CA LEU A 51 10.54 -1.41 -1.43
C LEU A 51 11.19 -0.11 -0.93
N VAL A 52 10.98 0.25 0.33
CA VAL A 52 11.50 1.49 0.94
C VAL A 52 13.04 1.50 0.98
N PRO A 53 13.74 0.44 1.44
CA PRO A 53 15.21 0.44 1.43
C PRO A 53 15.82 0.53 0.02
N GLY A 54 15.08 0.09 -1.01
CA GLY A 54 15.49 0.18 -2.41
C GLY A 54 15.30 1.58 -3.02
N GLY A 55 14.75 2.54 -2.27
CA GLY A 55 14.52 3.91 -2.72
C GLY A 55 13.32 4.09 -3.66
N ALA A 56 12.59 3.02 -3.98
CA ALA A 56 11.41 3.10 -4.84
C ALA A 56 10.25 3.84 -4.17
N LEU A 57 10.13 3.70 -2.84
CA LEU A 57 9.13 4.38 -2.03
C LEU A 57 9.80 5.07 -0.84
N ALA A 58 9.26 6.21 -0.45
CA ALA A 58 9.64 6.90 0.77
C ALA A 58 8.73 6.44 1.91
N MET A 59 9.34 6.24 3.09
CA MET A 59 8.66 5.73 4.28
C MET A 59 7.47 6.61 4.71
N TRP A 60 7.70 7.92 4.85
CA TRP A 60 6.67 8.83 5.37
C TRP A 60 5.46 8.98 4.44
N PRO A 61 5.62 9.13 3.11
CA PRO A 61 4.48 9.07 2.19
C PRO A 61 3.73 7.75 2.24
N LEU A 62 4.41 6.61 2.37
CA LEU A 62 3.75 5.30 2.48
C LEU A 62 2.91 5.20 3.75
N ILE A 63 3.47 5.60 4.90
CA ILE A 63 2.76 5.64 6.18
C ILE A 63 1.57 6.60 6.08
N GLY A 64 1.78 7.81 5.55
CA GLY A 64 0.74 8.82 5.41
C GLY A 64 -0.42 8.36 4.53
N ALA A 65 -0.12 7.76 3.37
CA ALA A 65 -1.14 7.22 2.46
C ALA A 65 -1.93 6.07 3.10
N THR A 66 -1.23 5.16 3.77
CA THR A 66 -1.86 4.02 4.47
C THR A 66 -2.76 4.51 5.60
N ALA A 67 -2.29 5.44 6.43
CA ALA A 67 -3.06 6.01 7.53
C ALA A 67 -4.29 6.79 7.04
N ALA A 68 -4.12 7.62 6.00
CA ALA A 68 -5.24 8.32 5.38
C ALA A 68 -6.29 7.36 4.81
N GLY A 69 -5.84 6.25 4.21
CA GLY A 69 -6.70 5.18 3.70
C GLY A 69 -7.54 4.55 4.81
N ALA A 70 -6.90 4.14 5.91
CA ALA A 70 -7.58 3.57 7.07
C ALA A 70 -8.61 4.54 7.68
N VAL A 71 -8.24 5.80 7.92
CA VAL A 71 -9.16 6.83 8.45
C VAL A 71 -10.35 7.04 7.52
N THR A 72 -10.10 7.07 6.21
CA THR A 72 -11.16 7.23 5.21
C THR A 72 -12.08 6.01 5.19
N GLY A 73 -11.52 4.80 5.23
CA GLY A 73 -12.27 3.54 5.28
C GLY A 73 -13.15 3.45 6.52
N ASP A 74 -12.59 3.71 7.69
CA ASP A 74 -13.32 3.73 8.96
C ASP A 74 -14.45 4.77 8.90
N GLY A 75 -14.15 5.98 8.41
CA GLY A 75 -15.16 7.04 8.23
C GLY A 75 -16.34 6.60 7.36
N PHE A 76 -16.08 5.94 6.23
CA PHE A 76 -17.15 5.44 5.35
C PHE A 76 -17.90 4.22 5.91
N SER A 77 -17.25 3.37 6.72
CA SER A 77 -17.87 2.17 7.30
C SER A 77 -18.94 2.52 8.35
N TYR A 78 -18.88 3.73 8.93
CA TYR A 78 -19.84 4.25 9.90
C TYR A 78 -20.91 5.21 9.32
N LEU A 79 -20.92 5.43 7.99
CA LEU A 79 -21.98 6.14 7.28
C LEU A 79 -23.08 5.19 6.81
#